data_AF-A0A0N8R013-F1
#
_entry.id   AF-A0A0N8R013-F1
#
_cell.length_a   1.000
_cell.length_b   1.000
_cell.length_c   1.000
_cell.angle_alpha   90.00
_cell.angle_beta   90.00
_cell.angle_gamma   90.00
#
_symmetry.space_group_name_H-M   'P 1'
#
loop_
_entity.id
_entity.type
_entity.pdbx_description
1 polymer ?
#
loop_
_entity_poly.entity_id
_entity_poly.type
_entity_poly.pdbx_seq_one_letter_code
_entity_poly.pdbx_strand_id
1 'polypeptide(L)'
;MKADVKRSQHDPLLRKLLYRVAEFDRMKAMAELRIELRDERQALAENGLLRPLAYRPWVEQQALRGDVAAVSQLRGFVYREKRKGRTPDGGFDRLIQCGQADDSAVYHLRSYTSHLHRDGTVEYLRDGRAGVIDRGDFVHVKPGFNDDDELDNYRLAANLVSTKSGDAVRIIGDDQFVDQVLDAGCGVNHRGSQYVFQVTDPDQMARYDVIEKDHRQYYGYDEPEVSTHSPARHDPVEDVPDDDYQPPRPFVG
;
A
#
# COMPACT_ATOMS: atom_id res chain seq x y z
N MET A 1 45.93 -30.58 5.96
CA MET A 1 47.24 -30.44 5.27
C MET A 1 48.45 -30.69 6.17
N LYS A 2 48.82 -29.85 7.16
CA LYS A 2 50.03 -30.11 8.00
C LYS A 2 49.98 -31.41 8.81
N ALA A 3 48.80 -31.79 9.32
CA ALA A 3 48.59 -33.07 10.03
C ALA A 3 48.73 -34.29 9.10
N ASP A 4 48.32 -34.14 7.85
CA ASP A 4 48.38 -35.20 6.83
C ASP A 4 49.81 -35.39 6.31
N VAL A 5 50.59 -34.30 6.20
CA VAL A 5 52.02 -34.32 5.87
C VAL A 5 52.84 -35.08 6.93
N LYS A 6 52.48 -34.96 8.22
CA LYS A 6 53.14 -35.69 9.32
C LYS A 6 52.81 -37.19 9.31
N ARG A 7 51.61 -37.57 8.85
CA ARG A 7 51.14 -38.96 8.77
C ARG A 7 51.64 -39.69 7.52
N SER A 8 51.79 -38.99 6.40
CA SER A 8 52.12 -39.58 5.09
C SER A 8 53.62 -39.62 4.79
N GLN A 9 54.43 -38.73 5.37
CA GLN A 9 55.85 -38.61 5.02
C GLN A 9 56.77 -38.79 6.22
N HIS A 10 57.58 -39.86 6.20
CA HIS A 10 58.53 -40.19 7.26
C HIS A 10 59.90 -39.50 7.11
N ASP A 11 60.31 -39.12 5.89
CA ASP A 11 61.55 -38.35 5.66
C ASP A 11 61.45 -36.93 6.26
N PRO A 12 62.34 -36.55 7.21
CA PRO A 12 62.37 -35.23 7.82
C PRO A 12 62.58 -34.07 6.83
N LEU A 13 63.40 -34.25 5.80
CA LEU A 13 63.74 -33.19 4.84
C LEU A 13 62.53 -32.87 3.97
N LEU A 14 61.88 -33.91 3.44
CA LEU A 14 60.66 -33.79 2.65
C LEU A 14 59.51 -33.16 3.45
N ARG A 15 59.36 -33.53 4.72
CA ARG A 15 58.38 -32.92 5.62
C ARG A 15 58.59 -31.42 5.79
N LYS A 16 59.85 -30.98 5.92
CA LYS A 16 60.20 -29.55 6.03
C LYS A 16 59.86 -28.78 4.76
N LEU A 17 60.12 -29.37 3.58
CA LEU A 17 59.73 -28.77 2.30
C LEU A 17 58.20 -28.65 2.17
N LEU A 18 57.46 -29.71 2.48
CA LEU A 18 55.99 -29.70 2.42
C LEU A 18 55.36 -28.70 3.39
N TYR A 19 55.96 -28.47 4.56
CA TYR A 19 55.49 -27.41 5.46
C TYR A 19 55.71 -26.00 4.90
N ARG A 20 56.81 -25.77 4.18
CA ARG A 20 57.06 -24.48 3.50
C ARG A 20 56.08 -24.26 2.35
N VAL A 21 55.78 -25.30 1.58
CA VAL A 21 54.75 -25.23 0.53
C VAL A 21 53.38 -24.92 1.14
N ALA A 22 52.98 -25.61 2.22
CA ALA A 22 51.73 -25.32 2.92
C ALA A 22 51.66 -23.89 3.49
N GLU A 23 52.79 -23.33 3.90
CA GLU A 23 52.88 -21.94 4.35
C GLU A 23 52.77 -20.97 3.18
N PHE A 24 53.42 -21.26 2.06
CA PHE A 24 53.30 -20.48 0.83
C PHE A 24 51.86 -20.48 0.30
N ASP A 25 51.20 -21.63 0.27
CA ASP A 25 49.80 -21.76 -0.17
C ASP A 25 48.86 -20.96 0.74
N ARG A 26 49.14 -20.96 2.05
CA ARG A 26 48.41 -20.12 3.01
C ARG A 26 48.63 -18.63 2.73
N MET A 27 49.86 -18.22 2.44
CA MET A 27 50.17 -16.83 2.10
C MET A 27 49.50 -16.40 0.78
N LYS A 28 49.49 -17.29 -0.22
CA LYS A 28 48.81 -17.08 -1.50
C LYS A 28 47.30 -16.91 -1.30
N ALA A 29 46.66 -17.82 -0.58
CA ALA A 29 45.23 -17.71 -0.25
C ALA A 29 44.90 -16.45 0.54
N MET A 30 45.76 -16.04 1.49
CA MET A 30 45.60 -14.77 2.21
C MET A 30 45.78 -13.54 1.31
N ALA A 31 46.64 -13.61 0.29
CA ALA A 31 46.83 -12.52 -0.66
C ALA A 31 45.63 -12.40 -1.61
N GLU A 32 45.11 -13.52 -2.12
CA GLU A 32 43.90 -13.58 -2.94
C GLU A 32 42.70 -12.98 -2.18
N LEU A 33 42.45 -13.42 -0.95
CA LEU A 33 41.38 -12.86 -0.11
C LEU A 33 41.52 -11.35 0.14
N ARG A 34 42.75 -10.82 0.21
CA ARG A 34 42.97 -9.37 0.38
C ARG A 34 42.67 -8.58 -0.88
N ILE A 35 42.92 -9.17 -2.06
CA ILE A 35 42.58 -8.57 -3.34
C ILE A 35 41.05 -8.55 -3.47
N GLU A 36 40.38 -9.67 -3.23
CA GLU A 36 38.91 -9.76 -3.24
C GLU A 36 38.27 -8.74 -2.30
N LEU A 37 38.73 -8.67 -1.03
CA LEU A 37 38.21 -7.69 -0.06
C LEU A 37 38.47 -6.24 -0.48
N ARG A 38 39.56 -5.97 -1.20
CA ARG A 38 39.86 -4.64 -1.71
C ARG A 38 38.91 -4.28 -2.85
N ASP A 39 38.68 -5.22 -3.77
CA ASP A 39 37.78 -5.03 -4.91
C ASP A 39 36.32 -4.88 -4.45
N GLU A 40 35.88 -5.67 -3.47
CA GLU A 40 34.56 -5.52 -2.83
C GLU A 40 34.41 -4.15 -2.16
N ARG A 41 35.42 -3.70 -1.40
CA ARG A 41 35.40 -2.36 -0.78
C ARG A 41 35.38 -1.27 -1.85
N GLN A 42 36.11 -1.44 -2.94
CA GLN A 42 36.11 -0.46 -4.03
C GLN A 42 34.74 -0.41 -4.72
N ALA A 43 34.11 -1.55 -4.99
CA ALA A 43 32.75 -1.61 -5.53
C ALA A 43 31.72 -0.97 -4.58
N LEU A 44 31.82 -1.20 -3.26
CA LEU A 44 30.97 -0.53 -2.29
C LEU A 44 31.23 0.99 -2.22
N ALA A 45 32.46 1.45 -2.44
CA ALA A 45 32.80 2.87 -2.50
C ALA A 45 32.25 3.55 -3.75
N GLU A 46 32.42 2.93 -4.91
CA GLU A 46 31.89 3.41 -6.19
C GLU A 46 30.36 3.51 -6.17
N ASN A 47 29.70 2.55 -5.50
CA ASN A 47 28.26 2.57 -5.26
C ASN A 47 27.82 3.53 -4.14
N GLY A 48 28.74 4.17 -3.43
CA GLY A 48 28.45 5.07 -2.30
C GLY A 48 27.88 4.37 -1.04
N LEU A 49 27.93 3.03 -0.99
CA LEU A 49 27.43 2.18 0.09
C LEU A 49 28.49 1.83 1.14
N LEU A 50 29.74 2.30 0.96
CA LEU A 50 30.87 2.01 1.85
C LEU A 50 30.59 2.43 3.30
N ARG A 51 29.81 3.50 3.48
CA ARG A 51 29.30 3.91 4.78
C ARG A 51 27.81 3.60 4.83
N PRO A 52 27.30 3.10 5.97
CA PRO A 52 25.87 3.12 6.23
C PRO A 52 25.35 4.53 5.99
N LEU A 53 24.24 4.63 5.26
CA LEU A 53 23.55 5.90 5.07
C LEU A 53 23.25 6.53 6.44
N ALA A 54 23.30 7.86 6.51
CA ALA A 54 22.78 8.55 7.68
C ALA A 54 21.29 8.21 7.85
N TYR A 55 20.82 8.20 9.11
CA TYR A 55 19.47 7.72 9.44
C TYR A 55 18.37 8.39 8.60
N ARG A 56 18.43 9.72 8.41
CA ARG A 56 17.43 10.46 7.62
C ARG A 56 17.42 10.07 6.13
N PRO A 57 18.54 10.09 5.38
CA PRO A 57 18.59 9.55 4.02
C PRO A 57 18.16 8.09 3.88
N TRP A 58 18.44 7.25 4.88
CA TRP A 58 17.99 5.86 4.88
C TRP A 58 16.46 5.76 5.01
N VAL A 59 15.84 6.56 5.88
CA VAL A 59 14.38 6.67 6.02
C VAL A 59 13.76 7.17 4.72
N GLU A 60 14.35 8.19 4.07
CA GLU A 60 13.88 8.69 2.76
C GLU A 60 13.85 7.57 1.70
N GLN A 61 14.89 6.73 1.65
CA GLN A 61 14.94 5.58 0.72
C GLN A 61 13.91 4.50 1.05
N GLN A 62 13.67 4.20 2.34
CA GLN A 62 12.63 3.24 2.72
C GLN A 62 11.23 3.78 2.40
N ALA A 63 11.00 5.08 2.60
CA ALA A 63 9.72 5.70 2.29
C ALA A 63 9.43 5.69 0.77
N LEU A 64 10.45 5.89 -0.07
CA LEU A 64 10.34 5.72 -1.53
C LEU A 64 10.04 4.27 -1.95
N ARG A 65 10.43 3.29 -1.14
CA ARG A 65 10.06 1.87 -1.35
C ARG A 65 8.64 1.55 -0.89
N GLY A 66 7.93 2.52 -0.30
CA GLY A 66 6.56 2.37 0.19
C GLY A 66 6.46 1.91 1.65
N ASP A 67 7.55 1.97 2.44
CA ASP A 67 7.49 1.64 3.86
C ASP A 67 6.71 2.72 4.64
N VAL A 68 5.56 2.33 5.19
CA VAL A 68 4.67 3.20 5.97
C VAL A 68 5.38 3.78 7.19
N ALA A 69 6.13 2.96 7.92
CA ALA A 69 6.84 3.41 9.12
C ALA A 69 7.91 4.46 8.76
N ALA A 70 8.50 4.35 7.57
CA ALA A 70 9.44 5.34 7.08
C ALA A 70 8.75 6.67 6.71
N VAL A 71 7.58 6.64 6.06
CA VAL A 71 6.76 7.83 5.80
C VAL A 71 6.36 8.51 7.11
N SER A 72 5.87 7.74 8.09
CA SER A 72 5.58 8.21 9.46
C SER A 72 6.78 8.86 10.12
N GLN A 73 7.96 8.27 9.95
CA GLN A 73 9.19 8.80 10.54
C GLN A 73 9.61 10.13 9.91
N LEU A 74 9.44 10.31 8.59
CA LEU A 74 9.66 11.60 7.91
C LEU A 74 8.73 12.68 8.47
N ARG A 75 7.43 12.36 8.61
CA ARG A 75 6.43 13.26 9.20
C ARG A 75 6.75 13.58 10.65
N GLY A 76 7.20 12.59 11.42
CA GLY A 76 7.66 12.75 12.81
C GLY A 76 8.82 13.73 12.98
N PHE A 77 9.74 13.82 12.02
CA PHE A 77 10.79 14.85 12.03
C PHE A 77 10.18 16.25 11.88
N VAL A 78 9.26 16.42 10.94
CA VAL A 78 8.57 17.69 10.68
C VAL A 78 7.71 18.11 11.86
N TYR A 79 6.94 17.21 12.48
CA TYR A 79 6.17 17.51 13.68
C TYR A 79 7.05 17.99 14.83
N ARG A 80 8.25 17.41 14.99
CA ARG A 80 9.21 17.84 16.01
C ARG A 80 9.77 19.23 15.72
N GLU A 81 9.97 19.58 14.45
CA GLU A 81 10.40 20.90 14.02
C GLU A 81 9.28 21.94 14.18
N LYS A 82 8.06 21.65 13.74
CA LYS A 82 6.88 22.53 13.89
C LYS A 82 6.52 22.80 15.35
N ARG A 83 6.68 21.81 16.26
CA ARG A 83 6.52 22.05 17.70
C ARG A 83 7.48 23.10 18.27
N LYS A 84 8.63 23.32 17.63
CA LYS A 84 9.61 24.34 18.06
C LYS A 84 9.28 25.74 17.53
N GLY A 85 8.46 25.85 16.49
CA GLY A 85 8.01 27.12 15.91
C GLY A 85 6.49 27.11 15.78
N ARG A 86 5.79 27.44 16.86
CA ARG A 86 4.31 27.48 16.88
C ARG A 86 3.85 28.74 16.14
N THR A 87 3.65 28.63 14.83
CA THR A 87 2.84 29.58 14.05
C THR A 87 1.40 29.06 14.03
N PRO A 88 0.38 29.92 14.27
CA PRO A 88 -1.01 29.49 14.23
C PRO A 88 -1.39 29.06 12.81
N ASP A 89 -2.14 27.97 12.70
CA ASP A 89 -2.69 27.44 11.46
C ASP A 89 -3.43 28.55 10.71
N GLY A 90 -2.88 28.94 9.56
CA GLY A 90 -3.58 29.80 8.62
C GLY A 90 -4.79 29.04 8.08
N GLY A 91 -5.93 29.72 7.97
CA GLY A 91 -7.19 29.12 7.52
C GLY A 91 -7.02 28.30 6.25
N PHE A 92 -7.01 26.99 6.42
CA PHE A 92 -7.03 26.04 5.32
C PHE A 92 -8.50 25.72 5.03
N ASP A 93 -8.91 25.93 3.79
CA ASP A 93 -10.22 25.55 3.26
C ASP A 93 -10.04 24.24 2.46
N ARG A 94 -11.08 23.41 2.37
CA ARG A 94 -11.12 22.13 1.63
C ARG A 94 -10.12 21.07 2.11
N LEU A 95 -10.17 20.73 3.40
CA LEU A 95 -9.33 19.71 4.00
C LEU A 95 -10.16 18.62 4.69
N ILE A 96 -9.60 17.42 4.75
CA ILE A 96 -10.11 16.33 5.59
C ILE A 96 -9.08 16.14 6.71
N GLN A 97 -9.49 16.46 7.93
CA GLN A 97 -8.72 16.25 9.14
C GLN A 97 -8.86 14.79 9.56
N CYS A 98 -7.72 14.12 9.72
CA CYS A 98 -7.59 12.75 10.17
C CYS A 98 -7.03 12.69 11.60
N GLY A 99 -6.95 11.49 12.18
CA GLY A 99 -6.34 11.28 13.49
C GLY A 99 -4.89 11.76 13.55
N GLN A 100 -4.40 12.10 14.75
CA GLN A 100 -3.00 12.49 14.90
C GLN A 100 -2.09 11.31 14.57
N ALA A 101 -1.12 11.53 13.66
CA ALA A 101 -0.21 10.49 13.16
C ALA A 101 -0.93 9.32 12.46
N ASP A 102 -2.07 9.62 11.84
CA ASP A 102 -2.83 8.67 11.03
C ASP A 102 -2.18 8.52 9.64
N ASP A 103 -1.09 7.77 9.62
CA ASP A 103 -0.24 7.57 8.45
C ASP A 103 -0.65 6.34 7.65
N SER A 104 -0.72 6.51 6.33
CA SER A 104 -1.03 5.43 5.37
C SER A 104 0.12 5.23 4.40
N ALA A 105 0.16 4.05 3.80
CA ALA A 105 1.02 3.79 2.65
C ALA A 105 0.69 4.77 1.51
N VAL A 106 1.68 5.05 0.67
CA VAL A 106 1.47 5.84 -0.55
C VAL A 106 0.45 5.11 -1.41
N TYR A 107 -0.66 5.78 -1.72
CA TYR A 107 -1.77 5.17 -2.44
C TYR A 107 -1.57 5.29 -3.95
N HIS A 108 -1.34 4.18 -4.64
CA HIS A 108 -1.08 4.21 -6.08
C HIS A 108 -2.38 3.96 -6.87
N LEU A 109 -2.92 5.00 -7.49
CA LEU A 109 -4.08 4.91 -8.38
C LEU A 109 -3.63 5.06 -9.85
N ARG A 110 -4.18 4.25 -10.78
CA ARG A 110 -3.73 4.23 -12.19
C ARG A 110 -3.76 5.60 -12.88
N SER A 111 -4.70 6.46 -12.50
CA SER A 111 -4.89 7.79 -13.10
C SER A 111 -4.04 8.89 -12.45
N TYR A 112 -3.32 8.58 -11.36
CA TYR A 112 -2.54 9.54 -10.58
C TYR A 112 -1.08 9.11 -10.45
N THR A 113 -0.19 10.08 -10.59
CA THR A 113 1.22 9.92 -10.24
C THR A 113 1.42 10.41 -8.81
N SER A 114 2.02 9.59 -7.94
CA SER A 114 2.30 9.93 -6.54
C SER A 114 3.73 10.45 -6.38
N HIS A 115 3.91 11.65 -5.82
CA HIS A 115 5.21 12.23 -5.48
C HIS A 115 5.36 12.34 -3.96
N LEU A 116 6.33 11.61 -3.40
CA LEU A 116 6.68 11.70 -1.99
C LEU A 116 7.78 12.74 -1.78
N HIS A 117 7.51 13.72 -0.91
CA HIS A 117 8.45 14.75 -0.49
C HIS A 117 9.27 14.31 0.73
N ARG A 118 10.41 14.97 0.98
CA ARG A 118 11.33 14.66 2.09
C ARG A 118 10.76 14.95 3.49
N ASP A 119 9.66 15.68 3.53
CA ASP A 119 8.90 16.01 4.73
C ASP A 119 7.80 14.96 5.03
N GLY A 120 7.65 13.96 4.16
CA GLY A 120 6.59 12.94 4.26
C GLY A 120 5.26 13.38 3.68
N THR A 121 5.18 14.54 3.02
CA THR A 121 4.00 14.96 2.24
C THR A 121 3.93 14.13 0.96
N VAL A 122 2.75 13.63 0.63
CA VAL A 122 2.50 12.90 -0.62
C VAL A 122 1.57 13.73 -1.49
N GLU A 123 2.01 14.07 -2.69
CA GLU A 123 1.17 14.74 -3.69
C GLU A 123 0.70 13.74 -4.73
N TYR A 124 -0.60 13.75 -5.01
CA TYR A 124 -1.22 12.96 -6.07
C TYR A 124 -1.52 13.87 -7.25
N LEU A 125 -0.80 13.64 -8.34
CA LEU A 125 -0.85 14.46 -9.55
C LEU A 125 -1.61 13.75 -10.66
N ARG A 126 -2.49 14.48 -11.33
CA ARG A 126 -3.12 14.09 -12.60
C ARG A 126 -2.73 15.13 -13.64
N ASP A 127 -2.24 14.70 -14.79
CA ASP A 127 -1.76 15.58 -15.87
C ASP A 127 -0.77 16.65 -15.40
N GLY A 128 0.12 16.29 -14.46
CA GLY A 128 1.14 17.18 -13.90
C GLY A 128 0.61 18.21 -12.89
N ARG A 129 -0.67 18.16 -12.52
CA ARG A 129 -1.28 19.05 -11.53
C ARG A 129 -1.66 18.27 -10.28
N ALA A 130 -1.25 18.76 -9.11
CA ALA A 130 -1.58 18.12 -7.82
C ALA A 130 -3.05 18.34 -7.46
N GLY A 131 -3.84 17.25 -7.43
CA GLY A 131 -5.27 17.26 -7.07
C GLY A 131 -5.50 16.99 -5.58
N VAL A 132 -4.76 16.06 -4.99
CA VAL A 132 -4.86 15.70 -3.56
C VAL A 132 -3.47 15.73 -2.93
N ILE A 133 -3.37 16.28 -1.72
CA ILE A 133 -2.11 16.38 -0.97
C ILE A 133 -2.33 15.76 0.41
N ASP A 134 -1.62 14.67 0.72
CA ASP A 134 -1.66 13.99 2.01
C ASP A 134 -0.48 14.40 2.89
N ARG A 135 -0.78 14.98 4.04
CA ARG A 135 0.19 15.38 5.06
C ARG A 135 0.16 14.48 6.31
N GLY A 136 -0.65 13.42 6.30
CA GLY A 136 -0.90 12.55 7.45
C GLY A 136 -2.18 12.92 8.16
N ASP A 137 -2.08 13.85 9.11
CA ASP A 137 -3.21 14.38 9.88
C ASP A 137 -4.17 15.26 9.07
N PHE A 138 -3.76 15.71 7.87
CA PHE A 138 -4.60 16.47 6.96
C PHE A 138 -4.45 15.99 5.53
N VAL A 139 -5.58 15.80 4.86
CA VAL A 139 -5.66 15.58 3.42
C VAL A 139 -6.27 16.83 2.79
N HIS A 140 -5.49 17.56 2.01
CA HIS A 140 -5.96 18.75 1.30
C HIS A 140 -6.42 18.36 -0.10
N VAL A 141 -7.64 18.77 -0.44
CA VAL A 141 -8.27 18.42 -1.73
C VAL A 141 -8.43 19.70 -2.54
N LYS A 142 -7.75 19.76 -3.67
CA LYS A 142 -7.94 20.88 -4.59
C LYS A 142 -9.24 20.70 -5.37
N PRO A 143 -9.89 21.82 -5.76
CA PRO A 143 -11.02 21.77 -6.68
C PRO A 143 -10.68 20.91 -7.89
N GLY A 144 -11.67 20.21 -8.43
CA GLY A 144 -11.52 19.34 -9.59
C GLY A 144 -10.82 20.04 -10.76
N PHE A 145 -10.27 19.24 -11.67
CA PHE A 145 -9.89 19.78 -12.96
C PHE A 145 -11.18 20.26 -13.66
N ASN A 146 -11.13 21.32 -14.47
CA ASN A 146 -12.31 21.89 -15.13
C ASN A 146 -12.86 20.97 -16.26
N ASP A 147 -12.78 19.66 -16.08
CA ASP A 147 -13.23 18.60 -16.98
C ASP A 147 -14.39 17.82 -16.34
N ASP A 148 -14.99 16.88 -17.10
CA ASP A 148 -16.14 16.08 -16.67
C ASP A 148 -15.86 15.18 -15.44
N ASP A 149 -14.60 15.13 -14.98
CA ASP A 149 -14.12 14.29 -13.88
C ASP A 149 -13.90 15.09 -12.56
N GLU A 150 -14.70 16.14 -12.34
CA GLU A 150 -14.63 17.01 -11.15
C GLU A 150 -14.67 16.22 -9.82
N LEU A 151 -15.29 15.04 -9.83
CA LEU A 151 -15.45 14.15 -8.67
C LEU A 151 -14.24 13.27 -8.34
N ASP A 152 -13.27 13.14 -9.26
CA ASP A 152 -12.18 12.16 -9.08
C ASP A 152 -11.22 12.53 -7.95
N ASN A 153 -11.01 13.82 -7.70
CA ASN A 153 -10.21 14.27 -6.55
C ASN A 153 -10.90 13.90 -5.22
N TYR A 154 -12.22 14.05 -5.14
CA TYR A 154 -12.99 13.69 -3.94
C TYR A 154 -13.02 12.17 -3.74
N ARG A 155 -13.18 11.39 -4.81
CA ARG A 155 -13.09 9.93 -4.76
C ARG A 155 -11.70 9.46 -4.33
N LEU A 156 -10.63 10.07 -4.85
CA LEU A 156 -9.27 9.75 -4.42
C LEU A 156 -9.07 10.08 -2.94
N ALA A 157 -9.54 11.25 -2.49
CA ALA A 157 -9.45 11.65 -1.10
C ALA A 157 -10.24 10.69 -0.19
N ALA A 158 -11.46 10.30 -0.55
CA ALA A 158 -12.27 9.36 0.21
C ALA A 158 -11.64 7.96 0.27
N ASN A 159 -11.09 7.46 -0.84
CA ASN A 159 -10.34 6.19 -0.85
C ASN A 159 -9.08 6.26 0.01
N LEU A 160 -8.36 7.38 -0.04
CA LEU A 160 -7.17 7.54 0.80
C LEU A 160 -7.54 7.54 2.28
N VAL A 161 -8.57 8.30 2.64
CA VAL A 161 -9.05 8.40 4.03
C VAL A 161 -9.61 7.08 4.53
N SER A 162 -10.23 6.25 3.69
CA SER A 162 -10.67 4.92 4.13
C SER A 162 -9.51 3.99 4.50
N THR A 163 -8.31 4.16 3.89
CA THR A 163 -7.11 3.38 4.25
C THR A 163 -6.42 3.83 5.54
N LYS A 164 -6.87 4.94 6.14
CA LYS A 164 -6.40 5.46 7.42
C LYS A 164 -7.09 4.76 8.60
N SER A 165 -6.68 5.03 9.84
CA SER A 165 -7.23 4.38 11.04
C SER A 165 -8.73 4.64 11.23
N GLY A 166 -9.19 5.82 10.81
CA GLY A 166 -10.58 6.25 10.97
C GLY A 166 -10.92 6.74 12.39
N ASP A 167 -9.93 6.86 13.28
CA ASP A 167 -10.16 7.25 14.70
C ASP A 167 -10.81 8.64 14.84
N ALA A 168 -10.44 9.56 13.95
CA ALA A 168 -11.03 10.89 13.86
C ALA A 168 -10.99 11.35 12.41
N VAL A 169 -12.15 11.54 11.81
CA VAL A 169 -12.29 12.02 10.42
C VAL A 169 -13.31 13.15 10.41
N ARG A 170 -12.85 14.35 10.09
CA ARG A 170 -13.68 15.56 9.95
C ARG A 170 -13.36 16.28 8.67
N ILE A 171 -14.38 16.62 7.89
CA ILE A 171 -14.24 17.41 6.67
C ILE A 171 -14.37 18.90 7.04
N ILE A 172 -13.47 19.76 6.58
CA ILE A 172 -13.48 21.20 6.85
C ILE A 172 -13.46 21.92 5.51
N GLY A 173 -14.52 22.68 5.24
CA GLY A 173 -14.67 23.52 4.05
C GLY A 173 -16.10 24.03 3.90
N ASP A 174 -16.45 24.50 2.70
CA ASP A 174 -17.82 24.88 2.36
C ASP A 174 -18.80 23.68 2.34
N ASP A 175 -20.11 23.93 2.48
CA ASP A 175 -21.11 22.86 2.54
C ASP A 175 -21.12 21.99 1.28
N GLN A 176 -20.90 22.60 0.10
CA GLN A 176 -20.83 21.88 -1.17
C GLN A 176 -19.66 20.89 -1.19
N PHE A 177 -18.49 21.29 -0.69
CA PHE A 177 -17.30 20.45 -0.57
C PHE A 177 -17.54 19.31 0.40
N VAL A 178 -18.17 19.57 1.56
CA VAL A 178 -18.53 18.53 2.52
C VAL A 178 -19.43 17.49 1.84
N ASP A 179 -20.50 17.92 1.19
CA ASP A 179 -21.46 17.01 0.56
C ASP A 179 -20.81 16.21 -0.60
N GLN A 180 -19.96 16.83 -1.42
CA GLN A 180 -19.23 16.16 -2.50
C GLN A 180 -18.26 15.07 -1.99
N VAL A 181 -17.57 15.32 -0.86
CA VAL A 181 -16.69 14.32 -0.25
C VAL A 181 -17.49 13.18 0.38
N LEU A 182 -18.61 13.48 1.04
CA LEU A 182 -19.49 12.46 1.62
C LEU A 182 -20.10 11.56 0.53
N ASP A 183 -20.62 12.14 -0.56
CA ASP A 183 -21.14 11.39 -1.70
C ASP A 183 -20.07 10.50 -2.36
N ALA A 184 -18.86 11.04 -2.54
CA ALA A 184 -17.73 10.25 -3.02
C ALA A 184 -17.39 9.07 -2.07
N GLY A 185 -17.48 9.30 -0.76
CA GLY A 185 -17.35 8.29 0.28
C GLY A 185 -18.40 7.18 0.19
N CYS A 186 -19.67 7.54 -0.06
CA CYS A 186 -20.74 6.56 -0.33
C CYS A 186 -20.35 5.67 -1.51
N GLY A 187 -19.90 6.26 -2.62
CA GLY A 187 -19.47 5.52 -3.80
C GLY A 187 -18.29 4.55 -3.52
N VAL A 188 -17.36 4.92 -2.64
CA VAL A 188 -16.26 4.03 -2.21
C VAL A 188 -16.78 2.83 -1.44
N ASN A 189 -17.70 3.06 -0.49
CA ASN A 189 -18.26 2.00 0.35
C ASN A 189 -19.10 1.00 -0.45
N HIS A 190 -19.91 1.47 -1.41
CA HIS A 190 -20.76 0.60 -2.24
C HIS A 190 -19.97 -0.24 -3.25
N ARG A 191 -18.76 0.19 -3.64
CA ARG A 191 -17.88 -0.59 -4.53
C ARG A 191 -17.23 -1.80 -3.84
N GLY A 192 -17.50 -2.02 -2.55
CA GLY A 192 -16.99 -3.18 -1.81
C GLY A 192 -15.48 -3.11 -1.56
N SER A 193 -14.95 -1.91 -1.35
CA SER A 193 -13.56 -1.74 -0.93
C SER A 193 -13.30 -2.48 0.39
N GLN A 194 -12.09 -3.01 0.57
CA GLN A 194 -11.65 -3.60 1.85
C GLN A 194 -11.72 -2.59 3.00
N TYR A 195 -11.67 -1.30 2.67
CA TYR A 195 -11.62 -0.19 3.60
C TYR A 195 -12.89 0.65 3.51
N VAL A 196 -13.44 1.02 4.67
CA VAL A 196 -14.68 1.77 4.79
C VAL A 196 -14.37 3.24 5.06
N PHE A 197 -14.96 4.12 4.26
CA PHE A 197 -14.96 5.55 4.53
C PHE A 197 -16.02 5.87 5.58
N GLN A 198 -15.62 6.51 6.68
CA GLN A 198 -16.52 6.95 7.73
C GLN A 198 -16.04 8.28 8.33
N VAL A 199 -16.98 9.20 8.54
CA VAL A 199 -16.75 10.45 9.28
C VAL A 199 -17.11 10.28 10.75
N THR A 200 -16.41 10.99 11.64
CA THR A 200 -16.62 10.91 13.09
C THR A 200 -17.37 12.11 13.66
N ASP A 201 -17.53 13.18 12.88
CA ASP A 201 -18.26 14.37 13.29
C ASP A 201 -19.79 14.12 13.24
N PRO A 202 -20.55 14.29 14.34
CA PRO A 202 -21.96 13.89 14.39
C PRO A 202 -22.86 14.56 13.35
N ASP A 203 -22.62 15.83 13.04
CA ASP A 203 -23.41 16.56 12.05
C ASP A 203 -23.12 16.02 10.64
N GLN A 204 -21.85 15.70 10.36
CA GLN A 204 -21.45 15.09 9.08
C GLN A 204 -21.93 13.65 8.96
N MET A 205 -22.00 12.89 10.05
CA MET A 205 -22.61 11.55 10.06
C MET A 205 -24.09 11.62 9.69
N ALA A 206 -24.84 12.54 10.30
CA ALA A 206 -26.25 12.71 9.97
C ALA A 206 -26.45 13.13 8.51
N ARG A 207 -25.59 14.01 7.97
CA ARG A 207 -25.58 14.35 6.54
C ARG A 207 -25.24 13.15 5.66
N TYR A 208 -24.23 12.36 6.04
CA TYR A 208 -23.83 11.15 5.33
C TYR A 208 -24.99 10.16 5.24
N ASP A 209 -25.73 9.93 6.32
CA ASP A 209 -26.89 9.00 6.31
C ASP A 209 -27.99 9.41 5.33
N VAL A 210 -28.17 10.72 5.10
CA VAL A 210 -29.12 11.24 4.11
C VAL A 210 -28.58 11.03 2.70
N ILE A 211 -27.33 11.45 2.46
CA ILE A 211 -26.65 11.32 1.16
C ILE A 211 -26.56 9.85 0.75
N GLU A 212 -26.25 8.94 1.68
CA GLU A 212 -26.14 7.50 1.39
C GLU A 212 -27.48 6.92 0.91
N LYS A 213 -28.60 7.31 1.52
CA LYS A 213 -29.93 6.86 1.09
C LYS A 213 -30.25 7.35 -0.31
N ASP A 214 -29.98 8.63 -0.60
CA ASP A 214 -30.21 9.21 -1.92
C ASP A 214 -29.30 8.54 -2.97
N HIS A 215 -28.04 8.29 -2.62
CA HIS A 215 -27.06 7.61 -3.47
C HIS A 215 -27.51 6.17 -3.81
N ARG A 216 -28.02 5.41 -2.83
CA ARG A 216 -28.56 4.06 -3.06
C ARG A 216 -29.75 4.05 -3.99
N GLN A 217 -30.66 5.01 -3.82
CA GLN A 217 -31.83 5.16 -4.69
C GLN A 217 -31.43 5.56 -6.11
N TYR A 218 -30.48 6.48 -6.25
CA TYR A 218 -30.04 6.97 -7.56
C TYR A 218 -29.30 5.91 -8.37
N TYR A 219 -28.39 5.14 -7.74
CA TYR A 219 -27.59 4.11 -8.41
C TYR A 219 -28.24 2.71 -8.39
N GLY A 220 -29.43 2.57 -7.81
CA GLY A 220 -30.19 1.31 -7.84
C GLY A 220 -29.57 0.19 -7.02
N TYR A 221 -28.76 0.50 -5.99
CA TYR A 221 -28.16 -0.51 -5.10
C TYR A 221 -29.20 -1.27 -4.26
N ASP A 222 -30.42 -0.75 -4.19
CA ASP A 222 -31.56 -1.38 -3.51
C ASP A 222 -32.42 -2.27 -4.46
N GLU A 223 -32.08 -2.41 -5.75
CA GLU A 223 -32.79 -3.38 -6.61
C GLU A 223 -32.40 -4.81 -6.23
N PRO A 224 -33.36 -5.69 -5.89
CA PRO A 224 -33.06 -7.09 -5.69
C PRO A 224 -32.56 -7.67 -7.02
N GLU A 225 -31.51 -8.50 -6.98
CA GLU A 225 -31.12 -9.35 -8.11
C GLU A 225 -32.39 -10.04 -8.65
N VAL A 226 -32.93 -9.54 -9.77
CA VAL A 226 -34.02 -10.20 -10.46
C VAL A 226 -33.41 -11.46 -11.05
N SER A 227 -33.53 -12.56 -10.31
CA SER A 227 -33.35 -13.89 -10.84
C SER A 227 -34.33 -14.04 -12.01
N THR A 228 -33.82 -13.88 -13.23
CA THR A 228 -34.57 -14.16 -14.45
C THR A 228 -34.68 -15.68 -14.62
N HIS A 229 -35.36 -16.35 -13.69
CA HIS A 229 -35.98 -17.64 -13.96
C HIS A 229 -37.43 -17.38 -14.34
N SER A 230 -37.65 -17.17 -15.64
CA SER A 230 -38.97 -17.28 -16.25
C SER A 230 -39.52 -18.68 -16.00
N PRO A 231 -40.75 -18.86 -15.48
CA PRO A 231 -41.38 -20.16 -15.50
C PRO A 231 -41.79 -20.46 -16.93
N ALA A 232 -41.09 -21.42 -17.55
CA ALA A 232 -41.47 -21.95 -18.85
C ALA A 232 -42.90 -22.49 -18.78
N ARG A 233 -43.76 -21.97 -19.66
CA ARG A 233 -45.07 -22.55 -19.95
C ARG A 233 -44.82 -23.93 -20.57
N HIS A 234 -45.30 -24.97 -19.89
CA HIS A 234 -45.32 -26.32 -20.41
C HIS A 234 -46.60 -26.47 -21.25
N ASP A 235 -46.46 -26.50 -22.58
CA ASP A 235 -47.45 -27.15 -23.44
C ASP A 235 -47.04 -28.62 -23.64
N PRO A 236 -48.00 -29.58 -23.71
CA PRO A 236 -47.70 -30.99 -23.78
C PRO A 236 -47.54 -31.44 -25.23
N VAL A 237 -46.40 -32.07 -25.54
CA VAL A 237 -46.22 -32.86 -26.76
C VAL A 237 -46.34 -34.33 -26.38
N GLU A 238 -47.40 -34.96 -26.90
CA GLU A 238 -47.50 -36.41 -27.04
C GLU A 238 -46.38 -36.91 -27.95
N ASP A 239 -45.59 -37.87 -27.47
CA ASP A 239 -45.22 -39.03 -28.30
C ASP A 239 -44.64 -40.13 -27.38
N VAL A 240 -45.31 -41.27 -27.41
CA VAL A 240 -44.95 -42.56 -26.79
C VAL A 240 -44.15 -43.35 -27.83
N PRO A 241 -43.11 -44.12 -27.46
CA PRO A 241 -43.36 -45.57 -27.31
C PRO A 241 -42.68 -46.23 -26.10
N ASP A 242 -43.41 -47.22 -25.58
CA ASP A 242 -43.02 -48.44 -24.85
C ASP A 242 -41.51 -48.74 -24.69
N ASP A 243 -41.07 -49.16 -23.49
CA ASP A 243 -41.02 -50.59 -23.14
C ASP A 243 -40.27 -50.83 -21.80
N ASP A 244 -40.86 -51.67 -20.97
CA ASP A 244 -40.35 -52.51 -19.88
C ASP A 244 -39.03 -52.17 -19.14
N TYR A 245 -39.17 -51.71 -17.88
CA TYR A 245 -38.26 -52.14 -16.81
C TYR A 245 -38.95 -52.18 -15.43
N GLN A 246 -39.07 -53.37 -14.86
CA GLN A 246 -39.69 -53.63 -13.56
C GLN A 246 -38.60 -53.96 -12.51
N PRO A 247 -38.48 -53.21 -11.40
CA PRO A 247 -37.45 -53.48 -10.40
C PRO A 247 -37.84 -54.63 -9.44
N PRO A 248 -36.86 -55.44 -8.96
CA PRO A 248 -37.15 -56.61 -8.13
C PRO A 248 -37.57 -56.23 -6.71
N ARG A 249 -38.54 -56.98 -6.16
CA ARG A 249 -39.03 -56.84 -4.78
C ARG A 249 -38.05 -57.47 -3.78
N PRO A 250 -37.93 -56.94 -2.55
CA PRO A 250 -37.00 -57.45 -1.56
C PRO A 250 -37.47 -58.80 -0.98
N PHE A 251 -36.59 -59.79 -0.94
CA PHE A 251 -36.82 -61.04 -0.20
C PHE A 251 -36.50 -60.81 1.28
N VAL A 252 -37.47 -61.13 2.13
CA VAL A 252 -37.31 -61.36 3.57
C VAL A 252 -37.21 -62.88 3.75
N GLY A 253 -36.13 -63.34 4.38
CA GLY A 253 -35.84 -64.75 4.67
C GLY A 253 -34.35 -64.99 4.82
#